data_AF-A0A934G7F2-F1
#
_entry.id   AF-A0A934G7F2-F1
#
_cell.length_a   1.000
_cell.length_b   1.000
_cell.length_c   1.000
_cell.angle_alpha   90.00
_cell.angle_beta   90.00
_cell.angle_gamma   90.00
#
_symmetry.space_group_name_H-M   'P 1'
#
loop_
_entity.id
_entity.type
_entity.pdbx_description
1 polymer ?
#
loop_
_entity_poly.entity_id
_entity_poly.type
_entity_poly.pdbx_seq_one_letter_code
_entity_poly.pdbx_strand_id
1 'polypeptide(L)'
;LGKLMRGIGSQNIDFRLRETDFSADAKRTGAPWLGMKVADISRLDRVLVVGSFLRTDHPLVASRMRQAAKRGQQVNLIHATDDDLLMTVANKAIVPPQALPDMLAQVVKAVAELKQKPVPAPLAGTGVGDAAKNIAASLNSGAKTGIFLGNLAGQHPQAAQLQLLAQELAGLLGASFGFFGEAANSVGAYLAQAVPGAGGLNAAAMLAAPRKAYVLLNTEPELDCNDPRAAIKAMHATEFVISLSAYKGYALEYANVMLPIAPFTETSGTFINAEGRMQSFNGVVKPLGDARPAWKVLRVLGNLLGIKGFDYDSSEQIRDEIAKPDEVAAKLDNRLSGIALQIPAAVAGLQRVADVPMYFSDAIVRRSAALQQTSAAALPRAWMNAALLDKLGLKVGQAVKVRQGDGEAAVNAARDDRLPLDCVRLAAGHPATRDLGPMSGDISVEPQ
;
A
#
# COMPACT_ATOMS: atom_id res chain seq x y z
N LEU A 1 -0.24 -21.34 0.49
CA LEU A 1 -1.67 -21.04 0.73
C LEU A 1 -2.48 -21.13 -0.57
N GLY A 2 -2.11 -20.39 -1.62
CA GLY A 2 -2.87 -20.42 -2.89
C GLY A 2 -3.12 -21.83 -3.45
N LYS A 3 -2.10 -22.71 -3.44
CA LYS A 3 -2.25 -24.13 -3.84
C LYS A 3 -3.28 -24.89 -3.00
N LEU A 4 -3.33 -24.65 -1.69
CA LEU A 4 -4.28 -25.27 -0.76
C LEU A 4 -5.71 -24.82 -1.10
N MET A 5 -5.91 -23.50 -1.20
CA MET A 5 -7.23 -22.92 -1.48
C MET A 5 -7.76 -23.33 -2.86
N ARG A 6 -6.91 -23.33 -3.88
CA ARG A 6 -7.29 -23.81 -5.22
C ARG A 6 -7.55 -25.31 -5.25
N GLY A 7 -6.81 -26.09 -4.46
CA GLY A 7 -7.00 -27.53 -4.32
C GLY A 7 -8.37 -27.91 -3.73
N ILE A 8 -8.96 -27.06 -2.89
CA ILE A 8 -10.34 -27.21 -2.39
C ILE A 8 -11.39 -26.50 -3.26
N GLY A 9 -11.01 -26.02 -4.45
CA GLY A 9 -11.93 -25.38 -5.41
C GLY A 9 -12.17 -23.88 -5.20
N SER A 10 -11.42 -23.20 -4.33
CA SER A 10 -11.56 -21.76 -4.11
C SER A 10 -10.53 -20.97 -4.91
N GLN A 11 -11.01 -19.99 -5.68
CA GLN A 11 -10.17 -18.96 -6.33
C GLN A 11 -10.04 -17.68 -5.49
N ASN A 12 -10.64 -17.66 -4.30
CA ASN A 12 -10.67 -16.50 -3.39
C ASN A 12 -9.39 -16.48 -2.54
N ILE A 13 -8.34 -15.85 -3.08
CA ILE A 13 -7.04 -15.67 -2.43
C ILE A 13 -6.64 -14.24 -2.71
N ASP A 14 -6.29 -13.47 -1.70
CA ASP A 14 -5.76 -12.13 -1.93
C ASP A 14 -4.85 -11.72 -0.77
N PHE A 15 -3.75 -11.04 -1.09
CA PHE A 15 -2.83 -10.45 -0.11
C PHE A 15 -3.01 -8.94 0.02
N ARG A 16 -3.77 -8.30 -0.88
CA ARG A 16 -3.87 -6.85 -1.05
C ARG A 16 -4.94 -6.27 -0.13
N LEU A 17 -4.72 -6.40 1.18
CA LEU A 17 -5.71 -6.07 2.22
C LEU A 17 -6.02 -4.57 2.33
N ARG A 18 -5.09 -3.71 1.90
CA ARG A 18 -5.26 -2.24 1.88
C ARG A 18 -5.60 -1.68 0.49
N GLU A 19 -5.68 -2.52 -0.53
CA GLU A 19 -6.11 -2.10 -1.87
C GLU A 19 -7.63 -1.91 -1.88
N THR A 20 -8.08 -0.87 -2.58
CA THR A 20 -9.50 -0.50 -2.69
C THR A 20 -9.99 -0.59 -4.12
N ASP A 21 -9.15 -0.23 -5.08
CA ASP A 21 -9.42 -0.30 -6.51
C ASP A 21 -8.83 -1.57 -7.13
N PHE A 22 -9.72 -2.55 -7.36
CA PHE A 22 -9.39 -3.82 -8.02
C PHE A 22 -9.70 -3.83 -9.52
N SER A 23 -9.98 -2.67 -10.14
CA SER A 23 -10.31 -2.60 -11.57
C SER A 23 -9.16 -3.05 -12.50
N ALA A 24 -7.94 -3.12 -11.96
CA ALA A 24 -6.74 -3.65 -12.61
C ALA A 24 -6.61 -5.18 -12.56
N ASP A 25 -7.47 -5.90 -11.83
CA ASP A 25 -7.43 -7.35 -11.78
C ASP A 25 -7.61 -7.97 -13.18
N ALA A 26 -6.81 -9.00 -13.48
CA ALA A 26 -6.70 -9.65 -14.79
C ALA A 26 -6.28 -8.76 -15.97
N LYS A 27 -5.98 -7.47 -15.74
CA LYS A 27 -5.58 -6.48 -16.78
C LYS A 27 -4.10 -6.09 -16.73
N ARG A 28 -3.42 -6.48 -15.65
CA ARG A 28 -1.96 -6.32 -15.50
C ARG A 28 -1.24 -7.34 -16.38
N THR A 29 -0.18 -6.89 -17.02
CA THR A 29 0.66 -7.74 -17.89
C THR A 29 1.69 -8.57 -17.11
N GLY A 30 2.02 -8.16 -15.89
CA GLY A 30 2.97 -8.83 -15.02
C GLY A 30 2.84 -8.34 -13.58
N ALA A 31 3.77 -8.75 -12.72
CA ALA A 31 3.81 -8.30 -11.34
C ALA A 31 4.28 -6.84 -11.25
N PRO A 32 3.53 -5.96 -10.55
CA PRO A 32 3.97 -4.61 -10.25
C PRO A 32 5.29 -4.62 -9.48
N TRP A 33 6.22 -3.76 -9.90
CA TRP A 33 7.57 -3.65 -9.33
C TRP A 33 8.11 -2.23 -9.50
N LEU A 34 9.31 -1.98 -8.99
CA LEU A 34 9.95 -0.67 -9.01
C LEU A 34 10.28 -0.16 -10.43
N GLY A 35 10.29 -1.03 -11.44
CA GLY A 35 10.64 -0.67 -12.82
C GLY A 35 12.14 -0.55 -13.07
N MET A 36 12.95 -0.63 -12.02
CA MET A 36 14.42 -0.52 -12.07
C MET A 36 15.04 -1.07 -10.79
N LYS A 37 16.39 -1.14 -10.74
CA LYS A 37 17.11 -1.45 -9.50
C LYS A 37 17.05 -0.27 -8.53
N VAL A 38 16.92 -0.52 -7.23
CA VAL A 38 16.95 0.48 -6.15
C VAL A 38 18.23 1.33 -6.22
N ALA A 39 19.36 0.71 -6.57
CA ALA A 39 20.63 1.43 -6.71
C ALA A 39 20.61 2.48 -7.84
N ASP A 40 19.84 2.23 -8.90
CA ASP A 40 19.77 3.09 -10.08
C ASP A 40 18.91 4.35 -9.86
N ILE A 41 18.09 4.40 -8.80
CA ILE A 41 17.35 5.62 -8.40
C ILE A 41 18.31 6.81 -8.24
N SER A 42 19.51 6.56 -7.73
CA SER A 42 20.53 7.60 -7.51
C SER A 42 21.16 8.15 -8.79
N ARG A 43 20.85 7.54 -9.94
CA ARG A 43 21.33 7.91 -11.29
C ARG A 43 20.30 8.71 -12.08
N LEU A 44 19.07 8.82 -11.57
CA LEU A 44 18.03 9.67 -12.16
C LEU A 44 18.37 11.14 -11.93
N ASP A 45 18.07 12.00 -12.91
CA ASP A 45 18.19 13.45 -12.77
C ASP A 45 16.85 14.11 -12.42
N ARG A 46 15.73 13.46 -12.75
CA ARG A 46 14.37 13.86 -12.39
C ARG A 46 13.60 12.69 -11.80
N VAL A 47 12.88 12.95 -10.72
CA VAL A 47 12.02 11.97 -10.07
C VAL A 47 10.67 12.62 -9.81
N LEU A 48 9.57 11.92 -10.12
CA LEU A 48 8.25 12.20 -9.58
C LEU A 48 7.87 11.10 -8.60
N VAL A 49 7.50 11.48 -7.38
CA VAL A 49 6.89 10.58 -6.40
C VAL A 49 5.43 10.99 -6.20
N VAL A 50 4.52 10.04 -6.36
CA VAL A 50 3.08 10.24 -6.19
C VAL A 50 2.57 9.39 -5.03
N GLY A 51 1.97 10.03 -4.03
CA GLY A 51 1.27 9.34 -2.94
C GLY A 51 2.17 8.42 -2.11
N SER A 52 3.21 8.94 -1.46
CA SER A 52 4.11 8.15 -0.59
C SER A 52 4.47 8.91 0.68
N PHE A 53 4.32 8.28 1.85
CA PHE A 53 4.94 8.75 3.09
C PHE A 53 6.40 8.31 3.10
N LEU A 54 7.18 8.84 2.16
CA LEU A 54 8.43 8.24 1.66
C LEU A 54 9.44 7.87 2.76
N ARG A 55 9.54 8.69 3.81
CA ARG A 55 10.48 8.45 4.93
C ARG A 55 10.08 7.30 5.83
N THR A 56 8.78 7.01 5.96
CA THR A 56 8.25 5.96 6.82
C THR A 56 7.96 4.69 6.04
N ASP A 57 7.45 4.82 4.82
CA ASP A 57 7.13 3.69 3.96
C ASP A 57 8.41 3.08 3.35
N HIS A 58 9.34 3.94 2.87
CA HIS A 58 10.50 3.52 2.09
C HIS A 58 11.79 4.26 2.49
N PRO A 59 12.24 4.18 3.76
CA PRO A 59 13.37 4.97 4.28
C PRO A 59 14.68 4.82 3.49
N LEU A 60 14.96 3.63 2.95
CA LEU A 60 16.15 3.39 2.13
C LEU A 60 16.08 4.11 0.77
N VAL A 61 14.90 4.18 0.16
CA VAL A 61 14.66 4.95 -1.06
C VAL A 61 14.78 6.45 -0.75
N ALA A 62 14.14 6.91 0.33
CA ALA A 62 14.24 8.30 0.79
C ALA A 62 15.69 8.74 1.00
N SER A 63 16.51 7.88 1.62
CA SER A 63 17.94 8.13 1.84
C SER A 63 18.72 8.25 0.53
N ARG A 64 18.47 7.35 -0.44
CA ARG A 64 19.12 7.41 -1.76
C ARG A 64 18.75 8.66 -2.54
N MET A 65 17.46 9.01 -2.56
CA MET A 65 16.97 10.24 -3.19
C MET A 65 17.57 11.48 -2.52
N ARG A 66 17.67 11.51 -1.19
CA ARG A 66 18.34 12.59 -0.45
C ARG A 66 19.79 12.78 -0.89
N GLN A 67 20.54 11.69 -1.03
CA GLN A 67 21.93 11.76 -1.51
C GLN A 67 22.02 12.19 -2.97
N ALA A 68 21.08 11.78 -3.82
CA ALA A 68 21.02 12.19 -5.22
C ALA A 68 20.61 13.66 -5.38
N ALA A 69 19.69 14.16 -4.54
CA ALA A 69 19.28 15.56 -4.53
C ALA A 69 20.46 16.50 -4.24
N LYS A 70 21.36 16.12 -3.33
CA LYS A 70 22.63 16.84 -3.09
C LYS A 70 23.54 16.92 -4.32
N ARG A 71 23.36 16.02 -5.31
CA ARG A 71 24.11 15.99 -6.58
C ARG A 71 23.28 16.54 -7.75
N GLY A 72 22.19 17.26 -7.48
CA GLY A 72 21.40 17.94 -8.49
C GLY A 72 20.21 17.15 -9.06
N GLN A 73 19.86 15.98 -8.50
CA GLN A 73 18.58 15.35 -8.82
C GLN A 73 17.44 16.26 -8.38
N GLN A 74 16.48 16.53 -9.27
CA GLN A 74 15.27 17.26 -8.91
C GLN A 74 14.18 16.27 -8.54
N VAL A 75 13.79 16.31 -7.26
CA VAL A 75 12.69 15.52 -6.71
C VAL A 75 11.41 16.34 -6.79
N ASN A 76 10.40 15.79 -7.46
CA ASN A 76 9.07 16.36 -7.60
C ASN A 76 8.07 15.50 -6.83
N LEU A 77 7.09 16.12 -6.15
CA LEU A 77 6.12 15.43 -5.33
C LEU A 77 4.68 15.77 -5.71
N ILE A 78 3.82 14.76 -5.74
CA ILE A 78 2.36 14.91 -5.66
C ILE A 78 1.91 14.09 -4.45
N HIS A 79 1.46 14.75 -3.39
CA HIS A 79 1.15 14.06 -2.13
C HIS A 79 0.05 14.76 -1.34
N ALA A 80 -0.43 14.10 -0.28
CA ALA A 80 -1.49 14.60 0.60
C ALA A 80 -0.97 15.29 1.86
N THR A 81 0.35 15.34 2.04
CA THR A 81 1.01 16.04 3.15
C THR A 81 2.33 16.64 2.67
N ASP A 82 2.73 17.79 3.21
CA ASP A 82 4.04 18.40 2.96
C ASP A 82 5.07 17.97 4.02
N ASP A 83 5.24 16.66 4.21
CA ASP A 83 6.21 16.11 5.16
C ASP A 83 7.65 16.51 4.80
N ASP A 84 8.45 16.87 5.80
CA ASP A 84 9.86 17.18 5.59
C ASP A 84 10.64 15.91 5.21
N LEU A 85 11.04 15.81 3.94
CA LEU A 85 11.82 14.68 3.43
C LEU A 85 13.33 14.76 3.78
N LEU A 86 13.75 15.85 4.42
CA LEU A 86 15.15 16.25 4.69
C LEU A 86 16.00 16.24 3.42
N MET A 87 15.39 16.66 2.32
CA MET A 87 16.06 16.87 1.04
C MET A 87 15.40 18.06 0.32
N THR A 88 16.14 18.69 -0.58
CA THR A 88 15.56 19.71 -1.45
C THR A 88 14.55 19.07 -2.39
N VAL A 89 13.28 19.46 -2.26
CA VAL A 89 12.21 19.13 -3.18
C VAL A 89 12.10 20.28 -4.18
N ALA A 90 12.26 19.98 -5.46
CA ALA A 90 12.26 20.99 -6.52
C ALA A 90 10.86 21.57 -6.72
N ASN A 91 9.84 20.70 -6.81
CA ASN A 91 8.45 21.11 -6.94
C ASN A 91 7.55 20.15 -6.15
N LYS A 92 6.44 20.69 -5.63
CA LYS A 92 5.43 19.91 -4.92
C LYS A 92 4.02 20.37 -5.27
N ALA A 93 3.10 19.43 -5.32
CA ALA A 93 1.67 19.66 -5.31
C ALA A 93 1.07 18.92 -4.11
N ILE A 94 0.56 19.68 -3.14
CA ILE A 94 0.03 19.16 -1.89
C ILE A 94 -1.48 19.32 -1.93
N VAL A 95 -2.18 18.22 -2.18
CA VAL A 95 -3.62 18.20 -2.50
C VAL A 95 -4.35 17.17 -1.67
N PRO A 96 -5.67 17.33 -1.41
CA PRO A 96 -6.47 16.29 -0.77
C PRO A 96 -6.33 14.94 -1.50
N PRO A 97 -6.40 13.78 -0.80
CA PRO A 97 -6.24 12.47 -1.42
C PRO A 97 -7.05 12.28 -2.72
N GLN A 98 -8.33 12.66 -2.72
CA GLN A 98 -9.21 12.49 -3.89
C GLN A 98 -8.79 13.34 -5.11
N ALA A 99 -7.97 14.37 -4.90
CA ALA A 99 -7.45 15.24 -5.97
C ALA A 99 -6.10 14.75 -6.54
N LEU A 100 -5.51 13.67 -6.00
CA LEU A 100 -4.26 13.10 -6.53
C LEU A 100 -4.37 12.71 -8.03
N PRO A 101 -5.46 12.04 -8.49
CA PRO A 101 -5.60 11.66 -9.90
C PRO A 101 -5.72 12.87 -10.82
N ASP A 102 -6.51 13.88 -10.44
CA ASP A 102 -6.61 15.13 -11.21
C ASP A 102 -5.26 15.85 -11.28
N MET A 103 -4.56 16.02 -10.15
CA MET A 103 -3.25 16.67 -10.14
C MET A 103 -2.23 15.95 -11.03
N LEU A 104 -2.20 14.61 -11.01
CA LEU A 104 -1.32 13.85 -11.91
C LEU A 104 -1.75 13.99 -13.38
N ALA A 105 -3.05 14.06 -13.66
CA ALA A 105 -3.59 14.32 -15.00
C ALA A 105 -3.21 15.71 -15.54
N GLN A 106 -3.21 16.74 -14.68
CA GLN A 106 -2.70 18.07 -15.05
C GLN A 106 -1.23 18.00 -15.46
N VAL A 107 -0.40 17.24 -14.75
CA VAL A 107 1.02 17.04 -15.10
C VAL A 107 1.16 16.29 -16.43
N VAL A 108 0.37 15.24 -16.66
CA VAL A 108 0.38 14.49 -17.93
C VAL A 108 0.05 15.42 -19.11
N LYS A 109 -1.03 16.20 -18.98
CA LYS A 109 -1.42 17.18 -20.00
C LYS A 109 -0.31 18.21 -20.26
N ALA A 110 0.23 18.80 -19.19
CA ALA A 110 1.30 19.79 -19.31
C ALA A 110 2.55 19.23 -20.01
N VAL A 111 2.95 17.99 -19.71
CA VAL A 111 4.08 17.33 -20.39
C VAL A 111 3.76 17.03 -21.85
N ALA A 112 2.54 16.57 -22.17
CA ALA A 112 2.12 16.33 -23.55
C ALA A 112 2.20 17.62 -24.39
N GLU A 113 1.70 18.74 -23.85
CA GLU A 113 1.77 20.07 -24.47
C GLU A 113 3.22 20.54 -24.66
N LEU A 114 4.06 20.44 -23.63
CA LEU A 114 5.48 20.82 -23.70
C LEU A 114 6.27 20.00 -24.73
N LYS A 115 5.90 18.73 -24.93
CA LYS A 115 6.52 17.84 -25.92
C LYS A 115 5.85 17.88 -27.28
N GLN A 116 4.80 18.69 -27.46
CA GLN A 116 4.01 18.75 -28.69
C GLN A 116 3.48 17.37 -29.11
N LYS A 117 3.14 16.52 -28.12
CA LYS A 117 2.52 15.21 -28.32
C LYS A 117 0.99 15.33 -28.14
N PRO A 118 0.19 14.44 -28.75
CA PRO A 118 -1.25 14.44 -28.54
C PRO A 118 -1.61 14.34 -27.06
N VAL A 119 -2.47 15.25 -26.58
CA VAL A 119 -3.04 15.16 -25.24
C VAL A 119 -4.06 14.00 -25.22
N PRO A 120 -3.99 13.06 -24.26
CA PRO A 120 -5.00 12.01 -24.15
C PRO A 120 -6.41 12.61 -24.09
N ALA A 121 -7.34 12.08 -24.90
CA ALA A 121 -8.68 12.67 -25.06
C ALA A 121 -9.42 12.94 -23.73
N PRO A 122 -9.39 12.05 -22.71
CA PRO A 122 -10.01 12.31 -21.40
C PRO A 122 -9.45 13.52 -20.66
N LEU A 123 -8.26 14.01 -21.02
CA LEU A 123 -7.56 15.12 -20.37
C LEU A 123 -7.75 16.45 -21.10
N ALA A 124 -8.37 16.47 -22.28
CA ALA A 124 -8.45 17.67 -23.11
C ALA A 124 -9.05 18.87 -22.35
N GLY A 125 -10.10 18.64 -21.55
CA GLY A 125 -10.77 19.65 -20.74
C GLY A 125 -10.11 19.96 -19.38
N THR A 126 -9.08 19.23 -18.98
CA THR A 126 -8.43 19.41 -17.66
C THR A 126 -7.66 20.74 -17.63
N GLY A 127 -7.95 21.61 -16.67
CA GLY A 127 -7.19 22.85 -16.46
C GLY A 127 -5.82 22.57 -15.83
N VAL A 128 -4.76 23.21 -16.31
CA VAL A 128 -3.39 22.99 -15.79
C VAL A 128 -3.00 24.12 -14.85
N GLY A 129 -2.91 23.83 -13.55
CA GLY A 129 -2.42 24.76 -12.54
C GLY A 129 -0.90 24.93 -12.53
N ASP A 130 -0.40 25.95 -11.84
CA ASP A 130 1.03 26.29 -11.86
C ASP A 130 1.92 25.23 -11.20
N ALA A 131 1.44 24.57 -10.15
CA ALA A 131 2.15 23.44 -9.55
C ALA A 131 2.39 22.32 -10.58
N ALA A 132 1.37 21.99 -11.38
CA ALA A 132 1.49 20.98 -12.43
C ALA A 132 2.43 21.42 -13.55
N LYS A 133 2.38 22.70 -13.98
CA LYS A 133 3.31 23.26 -14.96
C LYS A 133 4.77 23.18 -14.49
N ASN A 134 5.03 23.53 -13.23
CA ASN A 134 6.38 23.51 -12.66
C ASN A 134 6.93 22.08 -12.55
N ILE A 135 6.11 21.13 -12.11
CA ILE A 135 6.46 19.71 -12.11
C ILE A 135 6.74 19.23 -13.54
N ALA A 136 5.85 19.53 -14.50
CA ALA A 136 6.00 19.13 -15.89
C ALA A 136 7.26 19.70 -16.54
N ALA A 137 7.58 20.98 -16.30
CA ALA A 137 8.79 21.63 -16.78
C ALA A 137 10.06 20.96 -16.20
N SER A 138 10.07 20.66 -14.89
CA SER A 138 11.16 19.92 -14.27
C SER A 138 11.35 18.55 -14.92
N LEU A 139 10.29 17.75 -15.05
CA LEU A 139 10.35 16.41 -15.62
C LEU A 139 10.78 16.42 -17.10
N ASN A 140 10.28 17.36 -17.91
CA ASN A 140 10.61 17.47 -19.32
C ASN A 140 12.07 17.88 -19.56
N SER A 141 12.72 18.54 -18.60
CA SER A 141 14.14 18.90 -18.67
C SER A 141 15.11 17.76 -18.34
N GLY A 142 14.61 16.61 -17.86
CA GLY A 142 15.41 15.45 -17.48
C GLY A 142 15.81 14.56 -18.64
N ALA A 143 17.03 14.02 -18.59
CA ALA A 143 17.47 12.95 -19.49
C ALA A 143 17.23 11.55 -18.88
N LYS A 144 17.20 11.44 -17.55
CA LYS A 144 16.96 10.19 -16.80
C LYS A 144 15.86 10.42 -15.77
N THR A 145 14.63 10.25 -16.23
CA THR A 145 13.43 10.48 -15.42
C THR A 145 12.87 9.18 -14.85
N GLY A 146 12.42 9.21 -13.59
CA GLY A 146 11.67 8.12 -12.97
C GLY A 146 10.35 8.61 -12.36
N ILE A 147 9.28 7.84 -12.56
CA ILE A 147 7.94 8.09 -12.03
C ILE A 147 7.57 6.94 -11.10
N PHE A 148 7.28 7.25 -9.83
CA PHE A 148 7.04 6.24 -8.81
C PHE A 148 5.73 6.47 -8.06
N LEU A 149 4.92 5.40 -7.95
CA LEU A 149 3.73 5.37 -7.11
C LEU A 149 4.06 4.76 -5.74
N GLY A 150 3.66 5.45 -4.68
CA GLY A 150 3.79 4.97 -3.30
C GLY A 150 2.54 4.28 -2.77
N ASN A 151 2.55 4.00 -1.46
CA ASN A 151 1.48 3.24 -0.81
C ASN A 151 0.15 3.99 -0.81
N LEU A 152 0.13 5.30 -0.54
CA LEU A 152 -1.09 6.10 -0.59
C LEU A 152 -1.71 6.08 -2.00
N ALA A 153 -0.89 6.10 -3.05
CA ALA A 153 -1.37 6.00 -4.43
C ALA A 153 -1.92 4.59 -4.74
N GLY A 154 -1.25 3.53 -4.28
CA GLY A 154 -1.69 2.14 -4.46
C GLY A 154 -2.95 1.76 -3.68
N GLN A 155 -3.18 2.42 -2.54
CA GLN A 155 -4.35 2.21 -1.67
C GLN A 155 -5.53 3.14 -2.04
N HIS A 156 -5.32 4.04 -3.00
CA HIS A 156 -6.32 5.01 -3.43
C HIS A 156 -7.51 4.33 -4.12
N PRO A 157 -8.76 4.80 -3.94
CA PRO A 157 -9.95 4.30 -4.66
C PRO A 157 -9.91 4.41 -6.19
N GLN A 158 -8.84 4.97 -6.74
CA GLN A 158 -8.59 5.13 -8.17
C GLN A 158 -7.14 4.76 -8.53
N ALA A 159 -6.57 3.80 -7.81
CA ALA A 159 -5.20 3.35 -8.00
C ALA A 159 -4.91 2.95 -9.47
N ALA A 160 -5.88 2.35 -10.17
CA ALA A 160 -5.75 2.02 -11.58
C ALA A 160 -5.64 3.27 -12.47
N GLN A 161 -6.40 4.33 -12.18
CA GLN A 161 -6.32 5.60 -12.91
C GLN A 161 -4.96 6.29 -12.67
N LEU A 162 -4.49 6.30 -11.41
CA LEU A 162 -3.15 6.80 -11.08
C LEU A 162 -2.05 6.02 -11.83
N GLN A 163 -2.19 4.70 -11.93
CA GLN A 163 -1.28 3.86 -12.72
C GLN A 163 -1.32 4.18 -14.22
N LEU A 164 -2.51 4.33 -14.81
CA LEU A 164 -2.64 4.69 -16.23
C LEU A 164 -2.01 6.06 -16.52
N LEU A 165 -2.25 7.04 -15.65
CA LEU A 165 -1.67 8.38 -15.78
C LEU A 165 -0.14 8.35 -15.63
N ALA A 166 0.38 7.61 -14.65
CA ALA A 166 1.83 7.48 -14.47
C ALA A 166 2.49 6.73 -15.65
N GLN A 167 1.81 5.72 -16.19
CA GLN A 167 2.24 5.00 -17.40
C GLN A 167 2.27 5.94 -18.62
N GLU A 168 1.21 6.74 -18.82
CA GLU A 168 1.14 7.71 -19.92
C GLU A 168 2.25 8.76 -19.80
N LEU A 169 2.42 9.33 -18.60
CA LEU A 169 3.48 10.28 -18.30
C LEU A 169 4.87 9.70 -18.60
N ALA A 170 5.09 8.45 -18.19
CA ALA A 170 6.34 7.76 -18.48
C ALA A 170 6.55 7.52 -19.98
N GLY A 171 5.50 7.16 -20.72
CA GLY A 171 5.55 7.01 -22.18
C GLY A 171 5.84 8.33 -22.92
N LEU A 172 5.25 9.44 -22.47
CA LEU A 172 5.53 10.77 -23.01
C LEU A 172 7.00 11.17 -22.83
N LEU A 173 7.57 10.87 -21.65
CA LEU A 173 8.92 11.23 -21.25
C LEU A 173 10.01 10.24 -21.66
N GLY A 174 9.66 8.98 -21.97
CA GLY A 174 10.64 7.88 -22.03
C GLY A 174 11.23 7.55 -20.65
N ALA A 175 10.45 7.75 -19.58
CA ALA A 175 10.88 7.58 -18.19
C ALA A 175 10.79 6.13 -17.71
N SER A 176 11.53 5.80 -16.66
CA SER A 176 11.26 4.58 -15.87
C SER A 176 9.98 4.78 -15.05
N PHE A 177 9.17 3.73 -14.93
CA PHE A 177 7.92 3.75 -14.17
C PHE A 177 7.83 2.54 -13.25
N GLY A 178 7.41 2.76 -12.00
CA GLY A 178 7.06 1.65 -11.12
C GLY A 178 6.48 2.03 -9.76
N PHE A 179 6.47 1.04 -8.89
CA PHE A 179 5.87 1.09 -7.56
C PHE A 179 6.95 0.88 -6.50
N PHE A 180 6.91 1.64 -5.41
CA PHE A 180 7.79 1.35 -4.29
C PHE A 180 7.43 0.06 -3.55
N GLY A 181 6.17 -0.38 -3.64
CA GLY A 181 5.66 -1.62 -3.06
C GLY A 181 5.23 -1.46 -1.60
N GLU A 182 4.13 -2.10 -1.21
CA GLU A 182 3.55 -1.93 0.12
C GLU A 182 4.39 -2.62 1.22
N ALA A 183 4.83 -3.85 0.96
CA ALA A 183 5.48 -4.71 1.95
C ALA A 183 6.71 -5.42 1.37
N ALA A 184 7.49 -6.04 2.26
CA ALA A 184 8.78 -6.66 1.92
C ALA A 184 8.73 -7.72 0.81
N ASN A 185 7.56 -8.33 0.58
CA ASN A 185 7.38 -9.42 -0.40
C ASN A 185 6.16 -9.25 -1.31
N SER A 186 5.68 -8.02 -1.54
CA SER A 186 4.50 -7.79 -2.40
C SER A 186 4.72 -8.31 -3.83
N VAL A 187 5.92 -8.12 -4.40
CA VAL A 187 6.28 -8.67 -5.72
C VAL A 187 6.23 -10.20 -5.70
N GLY A 188 6.78 -10.81 -4.66
CA GLY A 188 6.74 -12.27 -4.47
C GLY A 188 5.32 -12.82 -4.32
N ALA A 189 4.41 -12.07 -3.69
CA ALA A 189 3.01 -12.46 -3.56
C ALA A 189 2.28 -12.48 -4.91
N TYR A 190 2.53 -11.51 -5.80
CA TYR A 190 2.03 -11.56 -7.18
C TYR A 190 2.60 -12.76 -7.96
N LEU A 191 3.92 -13.01 -7.85
CA LEU A 191 4.56 -14.15 -8.52
C LEU A 191 4.01 -15.49 -8.03
N ALA A 192 3.74 -15.60 -6.73
CA ALA A 192 3.10 -16.76 -6.10
C ALA A 192 1.59 -16.89 -6.39
N GLN A 193 1.03 -15.99 -7.22
CA GLN A 193 -0.39 -15.94 -7.54
C GLN A 193 -1.27 -15.88 -6.28
N ALA A 194 -0.85 -15.09 -5.29
CA ALA A 194 -1.62 -14.81 -4.07
C ALA A 194 -2.69 -13.72 -4.32
N VAL A 195 -3.27 -13.74 -5.52
CA VAL A 195 -4.34 -12.85 -6.00
C VAL A 195 -5.50 -13.72 -6.51
N PRO A 196 -6.70 -13.14 -6.71
CA PRO A 196 -7.86 -13.93 -7.11
C PRO A 196 -7.63 -14.63 -8.43
N GLY A 197 -8.02 -15.90 -8.51
CA GLY A 197 -8.08 -16.61 -9.78
C GLY A 197 -9.32 -16.22 -10.58
N ALA A 198 -9.54 -16.89 -11.72
CA ALA A 198 -10.73 -16.65 -12.54
C ALA A 198 -12.02 -16.87 -11.72
N GLY A 199 -12.89 -15.86 -11.67
CA GLY A 199 -14.12 -15.87 -10.88
C GLY A 199 -13.92 -15.77 -9.36
N GLY A 200 -12.67 -15.64 -8.89
CA GLY A 200 -12.35 -15.42 -7.49
C GLY A 200 -12.66 -13.99 -7.04
N LEU A 201 -12.96 -13.83 -5.76
CA LEU A 201 -13.17 -12.53 -5.12
C LEU A 201 -11.86 -11.98 -4.56
N ASN A 202 -11.63 -10.68 -4.78
CA ASN A 202 -10.57 -9.92 -4.12
C ASN A 202 -10.85 -9.68 -2.63
N ALA A 203 -9.85 -9.18 -1.90
CA ALA A 203 -9.95 -8.92 -0.47
C ALA A 203 -11.19 -8.09 -0.10
N ALA A 204 -11.42 -6.96 -0.76
CA ALA A 204 -12.56 -6.10 -0.47
C ALA A 204 -13.90 -6.80 -0.71
N ALA A 205 -14.05 -7.53 -1.83
CA ALA A 205 -15.27 -8.27 -2.14
C ALA A 205 -15.50 -9.46 -1.19
N MET A 206 -14.42 -10.13 -0.76
CA MET A 206 -14.49 -11.17 0.27
C MET A 206 -14.99 -10.62 1.59
N LEU A 207 -14.58 -9.41 2.00
CA LEU A 207 -15.01 -8.81 3.27
C LEU A 207 -16.40 -8.17 3.18
N ALA A 208 -16.75 -7.53 2.06
CA ALA A 208 -18.06 -6.92 1.84
C ALA A 208 -19.19 -7.95 1.79
N ALA A 209 -18.93 -9.13 1.24
CA ALA A 209 -19.85 -10.26 1.25
C ALA A 209 -19.19 -11.44 2.00
N PRO A 210 -19.40 -11.56 3.33
CA PRO A 210 -18.72 -12.55 4.15
C PRO A 210 -18.77 -13.96 3.56
N ARG A 211 -17.63 -14.66 3.58
CA ARG A 211 -17.52 -16.06 3.15
C ARG A 211 -17.92 -16.98 4.32
N LYS A 212 -18.20 -18.25 4.04
CA LYS A 212 -18.45 -19.26 5.09
C LYS A 212 -17.23 -19.54 5.95
N ALA A 213 -16.03 -19.43 5.36
CA ALA A 213 -14.80 -19.59 6.10
C ALA A 213 -13.69 -18.67 5.59
N TYR A 214 -12.77 -18.30 6.48
CA TYR A 214 -11.55 -17.58 6.17
C TYR A 214 -10.32 -18.34 6.67
N VAL A 215 -9.24 -18.29 5.87
CA VAL A 215 -7.91 -18.74 6.28
C VAL A 215 -7.00 -17.52 6.26
N LEU A 216 -6.70 -17.00 7.44
CA LEU A 216 -5.84 -15.84 7.64
C LEU A 216 -4.40 -16.33 7.81
N LEU A 217 -3.48 -15.84 6.97
CA LEU A 217 -2.05 -16.19 7.06
C LEU A 217 -1.25 -14.95 7.38
N ASN A 218 -0.82 -14.83 8.65
CA ASN A 218 -0.09 -13.68 9.17
C ASN A 218 -0.80 -12.35 8.87
N THR A 219 -2.10 -12.33 9.14
CA THR A 219 -3.00 -11.19 8.87
C THR A 219 -3.76 -10.86 10.15
N GLU A 220 -3.77 -9.57 10.50
CA GLU A 220 -4.58 -9.00 11.58
C GLU A 220 -5.63 -8.09 10.93
N PRO A 221 -6.82 -8.60 10.54
CA PRO A 221 -7.79 -7.85 9.73
C PRO A 221 -8.21 -6.50 10.33
N GLU A 222 -8.19 -6.39 11.65
CA GLU A 222 -8.45 -5.17 12.41
C GLU A 222 -7.37 -4.09 12.28
N LEU A 223 -6.18 -4.42 11.78
CA LEU A 223 -5.06 -3.47 11.62
C LEU A 223 -4.47 -3.47 10.21
N ASP A 224 -4.68 -4.52 9.43
CA ASP A 224 -4.04 -4.73 8.13
C ASP A 224 -4.97 -4.46 6.95
N CYS A 225 -6.28 -4.38 7.16
CA CYS A 225 -7.26 -4.09 6.11
C CYS A 225 -7.49 -2.58 5.92
N ASN A 226 -7.84 -2.19 4.69
CA ASN A 226 -8.27 -0.83 4.39
C ASN A 226 -9.48 -0.41 5.24
N ASP A 227 -10.45 -1.30 5.42
CA ASP A 227 -11.63 -1.09 6.24
C ASP A 227 -11.64 -2.12 7.39
N PRO A 228 -11.02 -1.81 8.53
CA PRO A 228 -10.90 -2.75 9.65
C PRO A 228 -12.28 -3.07 10.27
N ARG A 229 -13.21 -2.13 10.23
CA ARG A 229 -14.61 -2.29 10.65
C ARG A 229 -15.33 -3.35 9.80
N ALA A 230 -15.29 -3.21 8.48
CA ALA A 230 -15.87 -4.20 7.57
C ALA A 230 -15.17 -5.56 7.73
N ALA A 231 -13.85 -5.56 7.92
CA ALA A 231 -13.07 -6.76 8.11
C ALA A 231 -13.52 -7.55 9.36
N ILE A 232 -13.59 -6.90 10.52
CA ILE A 232 -14.03 -7.53 11.77
C ILE A 232 -15.50 -7.94 11.71
N LYS A 233 -16.37 -7.13 11.10
CA LYS A 233 -17.77 -7.54 10.85
C LYS A 233 -17.84 -8.83 10.04
N ALA A 234 -17.00 -8.99 9.01
CA ALA A 234 -16.94 -10.22 8.23
C ALA A 234 -16.40 -11.41 9.03
N MET A 235 -15.39 -11.19 9.88
CA MET A 235 -14.84 -12.24 10.75
C MET A 235 -15.85 -12.74 11.80
N HIS A 236 -16.77 -11.88 12.28
CA HIS A 236 -17.84 -12.31 13.19
C HIS A 236 -19.07 -12.90 12.49
N ALA A 237 -19.30 -12.56 11.22
CA ALA A 237 -20.45 -13.05 10.45
C ALA A 237 -20.18 -14.42 9.78
N THR A 238 -18.92 -14.82 9.66
CA THR A 238 -18.51 -16.09 9.04
C THR A 238 -18.72 -17.27 9.99
N GLU A 239 -18.83 -18.48 9.44
CA GLU A 239 -19.03 -19.70 10.24
C GLU A 239 -17.71 -20.21 10.84
N PHE A 240 -16.59 -19.97 10.14
CA PHE A 240 -15.30 -20.56 10.53
C PHE A 240 -14.06 -19.75 10.12
N VAL A 241 -13.24 -19.33 11.09
CA VAL A 241 -11.97 -18.64 10.85
C VAL A 241 -10.79 -19.47 11.38
N ILE A 242 -9.84 -19.74 10.49
CA ILE A 242 -8.53 -20.30 10.82
C ILE A 242 -7.50 -19.17 10.76
N SER A 243 -6.83 -18.89 11.88
CA SER A 243 -5.74 -17.92 11.94
C SER A 243 -4.38 -18.63 12.08
N LEU A 244 -3.56 -18.53 11.04
CA LEU A 244 -2.15 -18.93 11.07
C LEU A 244 -1.32 -17.68 11.43
N SER A 245 -0.94 -17.53 12.70
CA SER A 245 -0.24 -16.34 13.18
C SER A 245 0.90 -16.66 14.15
N ALA A 246 1.92 -15.80 14.18
CA ALA A 246 2.99 -15.85 15.18
C ALA A 246 2.55 -15.23 16.52
N TYR A 247 1.49 -14.41 16.51
CA TYR A 247 1.00 -13.69 17.69
C TYR A 247 -0.50 -13.92 17.87
N LYS A 248 -0.96 -13.92 19.12
CA LYS A 248 -2.40 -14.07 19.42
C LYS A 248 -3.22 -12.90 18.89
N GLY A 249 -2.73 -11.67 19.10
CA GLY A 249 -3.42 -10.44 18.67
C GLY A 249 -4.89 -10.41 19.07
N TYR A 250 -5.73 -9.84 18.21
CA TYR A 250 -7.18 -9.87 18.37
C TYR A 250 -7.83 -11.12 17.78
N ALA A 251 -7.05 -12.07 17.25
CA ALA A 251 -7.60 -13.30 16.69
C ALA A 251 -8.39 -14.13 17.70
N LEU A 252 -8.15 -13.96 19.01
CA LEU A 252 -8.97 -14.59 20.04
C LEU A 252 -10.44 -14.13 20.04
N GLU A 253 -10.74 -12.96 19.45
CA GLU A 253 -12.09 -12.41 19.37
C GLU A 253 -12.92 -13.04 18.25
N TYR A 254 -12.27 -13.57 17.21
CA TYR A 254 -12.95 -14.02 15.99
C TYR A 254 -12.49 -15.36 15.40
N ALA A 255 -11.34 -15.91 15.80
CA ALA A 255 -10.82 -17.15 15.25
C ALA A 255 -11.40 -18.38 15.96
N ASN A 256 -11.92 -19.34 15.19
CA ASN A 256 -12.33 -20.64 15.71
C ASN A 256 -11.12 -21.55 15.94
N VAL A 257 -10.08 -21.43 15.11
CA VAL A 257 -8.83 -22.18 15.22
C VAL A 257 -7.65 -21.25 15.07
N MET A 258 -6.68 -21.36 15.97
CA MET A 258 -5.39 -20.68 15.88
C MET A 258 -4.28 -21.70 15.69
N LEU A 259 -3.51 -21.56 14.62
CA LEU A 259 -2.37 -22.42 14.30
C LEU A 259 -1.08 -21.61 14.43
N PRO A 260 -0.23 -21.87 15.43
CA PRO A 260 0.97 -21.08 15.67
C PRO A 260 1.99 -21.29 14.54
N ILE A 261 2.37 -20.19 13.88
CA ILE A 261 3.41 -20.20 12.84
C ILE A 261 4.66 -19.45 13.26
N ALA A 262 5.80 -19.87 12.73
CA ALA A 262 7.09 -19.23 12.99
C ALA A 262 7.24 -17.90 12.20
N PRO A 263 7.74 -16.81 12.81
CA PRO A 263 8.13 -15.60 12.10
C PRO A 263 9.35 -15.84 11.21
N PHE A 264 9.66 -14.90 10.31
CA PHE A 264 10.75 -15.06 9.33
C PHE A 264 12.13 -15.35 9.96
N THR A 265 12.37 -14.92 11.20
CA THR A 265 13.61 -15.18 11.95
C THR A 265 13.79 -16.64 12.36
N GLU A 266 12.72 -17.44 12.31
CA GLU A 266 12.65 -18.82 12.82
C GLU A 266 12.34 -19.85 11.72
N THR A 267 12.20 -19.40 10.47
CA THR A 267 11.94 -20.27 9.30
C THR A 267 12.87 -19.94 8.15
N SER A 268 13.09 -20.89 7.24
CA SER A 268 13.61 -20.57 5.91
C SER A 268 12.51 -20.02 5.02
N GLY A 269 12.90 -19.25 4.02
CA GLY A 269 12.01 -18.66 3.05
C GLY A 269 12.74 -17.85 1.99
N THR A 270 11.97 -17.23 1.11
CA THR A 270 12.49 -16.36 0.05
C THR A 270 11.56 -15.16 -0.11
N PHE A 271 12.14 -13.97 -0.13
CA PHE A 271 11.45 -12.74 -0.51
C PHE A 271 11.89 -12.28 -1.89
N ILE A 272 10.97 -11.65 -2.61
CA ILE A 272 11.25 -10.89 -3.83
C ILE A 272 10.89 -9.45 -3.51
N ASN A 273 11.93 -8.61 -3.40
CA ASN A 273 11.77 -7.23 -2.99
C ASN A 273 11.19 -6.35 -4.12
N ALA A 274 11.01 -5.05 -3.86
CA ALA A 274 10.41 -4.11 -4.82
C ALA A 274 11.15 -4.00 -6.17
N GLU A 275 12.48 -4.20 -6.23
CA GLU A 275 13.22 -4.23 -7.52
C GLU A 275 13.16 -5.57 -8.24
N GLY A 276 12.40 -6.55 -7.72
CA GLY A 276 12.33 -7.89 -8.28
C GLY A 276 13.53 -8.77 -7.92
N ARG A 277 14.34 -8.40 -6.93
CA ARG A 277 15.46 -9.24 -6.49
C ARG A 277 14.97 -10.33 -5.56
N MET A 278 15.20 -11.57 -5.95
CA MET A 278 15.01 -12.75 -5.11
C MET A 278 16.11 -12.85 -4.04
N GLN A 279 15.71 -13.05 -2.78
CA GLN A 279 16.58 -13.13 -1.61
C GLN A 279 16.09 -14.26 -0.69
N SER A 280 16.83 -15.35 -0.64
CA SER A 280 16.55 -16.48 0.26
C SER A 280 17.21 -16.27 1.62
N PHE A 281 16.59 -16.80 2.67
CA PHE A 281 17.07 -16.74 4.05
C PHE A 281 16.78 -18.05 4.79
N ASN A 282 17.53 -18.26 5.87
CA ASN A 282 17.34 -19.38 6.79
C ASN A 282 16.91 -18.85 8.17
N GLY A 283 16.24 -19.69 8.94
CA GLY A 283 15.94 -19.38 10.34
C GLY A 283 17.24 -19.26 11.13
N VAL A 284 17.38 -18.20 11.92
CA VAL A 284 18.55 -17.96 12.77
C VAL A 284 18.44 -18.65 14.13
N VAL A 285 17.21 -18.99 14.54
CA VAL A 285 16.91 -19.77 15.74
C VAL A 285 15.79 -20.77 15.45
N LYS A 286 15.58 -21.73 16.36
CA LYS A 286 14.48 -22.70 16.25
C LYS A 286 13.13 -22.01 16.48
N PRO A 287 12.03 -22.49 15.84
CA PRO A 287 10.69 -22.04 16.16
C PRO A 287 10.39 -22.10 17.66
N LEU A 288 9.73 -21.07 18.18
CA LEU A 288 9.35 -21.01 19.58
C LEU A 288 8.27 -22.06 19.92
N GLY A 289 8.57 -22.92 20.90
CA GLY A 289 7.64 -23.93 21.39
C GLY A 289 7.12 -24.85 20.28
N ASP A 290 5.80 -24.93 20.16
CA ASP A 290 5.13 -25.76 19.14
C ASP A 290 4.86 -25.04 17.82
N ALA A 291 5.33 -23.80 17.66
CA ALA A 291 5.25 -23.09 16.39
C ALA A 291 5.95 -23.90 15.28
N ARG A 292 5.42 -23.81 14.07
CA ARG A 292 5.98 -24.45 12.88
C ARG A 292 6.08 -23.44 11.74
N PRO A 293 7.05 -23.57 10.82
CA PRO A 293 7.02 -22.83 9.57
C PRO A 293 5.65 -22.91 8.90
N ALA A 294 5.10 -21.77 8.47
CA ALA A 294 3.75 -21.72 7.89
C ALA A 294 3.58 -22.67 6.70
N TRP A 295 4.62 -22.82 5.86
CA TRP A 295 4.59 -23.73 4.73
C TRP A 295 4.46 -25.20 5.17
N LYS A 296 5.03 -25.60 6.31
CA LYS A 296 4.88 -26.96 6.86
C LYS A 296 3.47 -27.20 7.38
N VAL A 297 2.87 -26.21 8.03
CA VAL A 297 1.46 -26.29 8.47
C VAL A 297 0.56 -26.46 7.25
N LEU A 298 0.72 -25.62 6.23
CA LEU A 298 -0.04 -25.70 4.98
C LEU A 298 0.20 -27.02 4.23
N ARG A 299 1.42 -27.56 4.28
CA ARG A 299 1.78 -28.87 3.73
C ARG A 299 0.97 -29.99 4.37
N VAL A 300 0.95 -30.03 5.70
CA VAL A 300 0.18 -31.04 6.44
C VAL A 300 -1.32 -30.90 6.16
N LEU A 301 -1.85 -29.68 6.15
CA LEU A 301 -3.26 -29.44 5.79
C LEU A 301 -3.59 -29.94 4.37
N GLY A 302 -2.71 -29.68 3.40
CA GLY A 302 -2.87 -30.19 2.03
C GLY A 302 -2.96 -31.71 1.98
N ASN A 303 -2.06 -32.40 2.69
CA ASN A 303 -2.04 -33.86 2.77
C ASN A 303 -3.29 -34.42 3.47
N LEU A 304 -3.72 -33.83 4.58
CA LEU A 304 -4.93 -34.26 5.32
C LEU A 304 -6.21 -34.08 4.49
N LEU A 305 -6.25 -33.08 3.61
CA LEU A 305 -7.36 -32.85 2.68
C LEU A 305 -7.26 -33.68 1.40
N GLY A 306 -6.25 -34.55 1.27
CA GLY A 306 -6.05 -35.39 0.09
C GLY A 306 -5.65 -34.62 -1.18
N ILE A 307 -5.12 -33.40 -1.04
CA ILE A 307 -4.71 -32.56 -2.17
C ILE A 307 -3.31 -32.97 -2.61
N LYS A 308 -3.15 -33.27 -3.89
CA LYS A 308 -1.87 -33.69 -4.48
C LYS A 308 -0.85 -32.54 -4.54
N GLY A 309 0.43 -32.89 -4.60
CA GLY A 309 1.52 -31.94 -4.84
C GLY A 309 1.94 -31.16 -3.59
N PHE A 310 1.79 -31.76 -2.41
CA PHE A 310 2.26 -31.22 -1.13
C PHE A 310 3.44 -32.02 -0.55
N ASP A 311 4.12 -32.81 -1.38
CA ASP A 311 5.27 -33.63 -0.99
C ASP A 311 6.59 -32.80 -0.98
N TYR A 312 6.56 -31.62 -0.36
CA TYR A 312 7.72 -30.74 -0.24
C TYR A 312 8.57 -31.06 0.98
N ASP A 313 9.87 -31.18 0.80
CA ASP A 313 10.86 -31.38 1.87
C ASP A 313 11.53 -30.07 2.31
N SER A 314 11.49 -29.04 1.46
CA SER A 314 12.17 -27.76 1.69
C SER A 314 11.37 -26.58 1.17
N SER A 315 11.69 -25.36 1.64
CA SER A 315 11.05 -24.15 1.14
C SER A 315 11.59 -23.75 -0.24
N GLU A 316 12.79 -24.21 -0.59
CA GLU A 316 13.44 -24.05 -1.89
C GLU A 316 12.67 -24.77 -3.00
N GLN A 317 12.16 -25.98 -2.74
CA GLN A 317 11.29 -26.69 -3.70
C GLN A 317 10.00 -25.89 -3.97
N ILE A 318 9.42 -25.27 -2.94
CA ILE A 318 8.23 -24.41 -3.09
C ILE A 318 8.58 -23.15 -3.89
N ARG A 319 9.73 -22.53 -3.63
CA ARG A 319 10.24 -21.38 -4.39
C ARG A 319 10.41 -21.75 -5.87
N ASP A 320 11.05 -22.87 -6.16
CA ASP A 320 11.36 -23.29 -7.53
C ASP A 320 10.11 -23.67 -8.34
N GLU A 321 9.01 -24.07 -7.67
CA GLU A 321 7.70 -24.21 -8.31
C GLU A 321 7.08 -22.85 -8.69
N ILE A 322 7.39 -21.78 -7.96
CA ILE A 322 6.87 -20.43 -8.23
C ILE A 322 7.69 -19.73 -9.31
N ALA A 323 9.00 -19.63 -9.11
CA ALA A 323 9.96 -19.06 -10.05
C ALA A 323 11.40 -19.37 -9.62
N LYS A 324 12.28 -19.63 -10.58
CA LYS A 324 13.72 -19.60 -10.38
C LYS A 324 14.27 -18.17 -10.46
N PRO A 325 15.46 -17.88 -9.88
CA PRO A 325 16.03 -16.53 -9.89
C PRO A 325 16.14 -15.87 -11.27
N ASP A 326 16.48 -16.64 -12.30
CA ASP A 326 16.63 -16.21 -13.69
C ASP A 326 15.28 -16.01 -14.41
N GLU A 327 14.19 -16.55 -13.88
CA GLU A 327 12.84 -16.42 -14.43
C GLU A 327 12.11 -15.17 -13.91
N VAL A 328 12.55 -14.59 -12.79
CA VAL A 328 11.83 -13.50 -12.12
C VAL A 328 11.64 -12.30 -13.05
N ALA A 329 12.70 -11.87 -13.74
CA ALA A 329 12.67 -10.67 -14.57
C ALA A 329 11.59 -10.72 -15.67
N ALA A 330 11.34 -11.90 -16.25
CA ALA A 330 10.33 -12.08 -17.29
C ALA A 330 8.88 -12.01 -16.75
N LYS A 331 8.69 -12.09 -15.43
CA LYS A 331 7.38 -12.01 -14.76
C LYS A 331 7.04 -10.61 -14.24
N LEU A 332 7.97 -9.66 -14.34
CA LEU A 332 7.79 -8.29 -13.85
C LEU A 332 7.33 -7.38 -14.99
N ASP A 333 6.19 -6.73 -14.80
CA ASP A 333 5.70 -5.74 -15.76
C ASP A 333 4.73 -4.77 -15.08
N ASN A 334 4.92 -3.49 -15.34
CA ASN A 334 4.08 -2.42 -14.79
C ASN A 334 2.97 -1.99 -15.76
N ARG A 335 2.93 -2.55 -16.98
CA ARG A 335 1.92 -2.15 -17.98
C ARG A 335 0.52 -2.61 -17.58
N LEU A 336 -0.41 -1.67 -17.68
CA LEU A 336 -1.85 -1.84 -17.52
C LEU A 336 -2.54 -1.49 -18.83
N SER A 337 -3.50 -2.32 -19.23
CA SER A 337 -4.27 -2.17 -20.47
C SER A 337 -5.73 -2.57 -20.25
N GLY A 338 -6.64 -2.29 -21.20
CA GLY A 338 -8.05 -2.69 -21.07
C GLY A 338 -8.84 -1.92 -19.99
N ILE A 339 -8.36 -0.74 -19.59
CA ILE A 339 -9.07 0.21 -18.74
C ILE A 339 -9.08 1.56 -19.46
N ALA A 340 -10.26 2.17 -19.58
CA ALA A 340 -10.37 3.52 -20.11
C ALA A 340 -9.89 4.52 -19.06
N LEU A 341 -9.01 5.44 -19.47
CA LEU A 341 -8.58 6.54 -18.62
C LEU A 341 -9.77 7.45 -18.32
N GLN A 342 -9.97 7.76 -17.04
CA GLN A 342 -11.03 8.63 -16.54
C GLN A 342 -10.50 9.47 -15.38
N ILE A 343 -10.85 10.75 -15.36
CA ILE A 343 -10.60 11.65 -14.23
C ILE A 343 -11.94 11.90 -13.56
N PRO A 344 -12.23 11.23 -12.43
CA PRO A 344 -13.47 11.47 -11.73
C PRO A 344 -13.47 12.85 -11.06
N ALA A 345 -14.67 13.36 -10.85
CA ALA A 345 -14.88 14.66 -10.25
C ALA A 345 -14.34 14.70 -8.82
N ALA A 346 -13.86 15.87 -8.42
CA ALA A 346 -13.50 16.13 -7.03
C ALA A 346 -14.73 15.94 -6.13
N VAL A 347 -14.55 15.20 -5.04
CA VAL A 347 -15.58 15.02 -4.01
C VAL A 347 -15.39 16.09 -2.95
N ALA A 348 -16.46 16.82 -2.67
CA ALA A 348 -16.49 17.82 -1.60
C ALA A 348 -16.67 17.11 -0.24
N GLY A 349 -15.98 17.60 0.79
CA GLY A 349 -16.05 17.01 2.11
C GLY A 349 -14.71 17.04 2.83
N LEU A 350 -14.74 16.77 4.12
CA LEU A 350 -13.55 16.62 4.94
C LEU A 350 -12.95 15.22 4.69
N GLN A 351 -11.71 15.16 4.22
CA GLN A 351 -11.07 13.91 3.81
C GLN A 351 -10.09 13.37 4.85
N ARG A 352 -10.03 12.05 5.00
CA ARG A 352 -8.98 11.39 5.78
C ARG A 352 -7.70 11.21 4.96
N VAL A 353 -6.58 11.62 5.52
CA VAL A 353 -5.24 11.24 5.08
C VAL A 353 -4.73 10.15 6.02
N ALA A 354 -4.87 8.88 5.62
CA ALA A 354 -4.47 7.74 6.45
C ALA A 354 -3.08 7.23 6.05
N ASP A 355 -2.09 7.46 6.91
CA ASP A 355 -0.82 6.74 6.89
C ASP A 355 -0.90 5.48 7.75
N VAL A 356 0.00 4.52 7.48
CA VAL A 356 0.25 3.39 8.39
C VAL A 356 1.60 3.67 9.05
N PRO A 357 1.64 3.99 10.36
CA PRO A 357 2.90 4.29 11.03
C PRO A 357 3.87 3.12 10.92
N MET A 358 5.16 3.41 10.73
CA MET A 358 6.18 2.40 10.41
C MET A 358 6.31 1.27 11.46
N TYR A 359 6.03 1.56 12.74
CA TYR A 359 6.05 0.56 13.81
C TYR A 359 4.67 -0.04 14.11
N PHE A 360 3.72 0.22 13.21
CA PHE A 360 2.39 -0.34 13.17
C PHE A 360 2.06 -1.04 11.84
N SER A 361 3.06 -1.26 10.98
CA SER A 361 2.88 -1.81 9.63
C SER A 361 2.63 -3.31 9.60
N ASP A 362 3.18 -4.06 10.56
CA ASP A 362 3.03 -5.51 10.70
C ASP A 362 3.01 -5.98 12.16
N ALA A 363 2.68 -7.26 12.34
CA ALA A 363 2.53 -7.88 13.65
C ALA A 363 3.82 -7.91 14.51
N ILE A 364 5.00 -7.90 13.88
CA ILE A 364 6.30 -7.95 14.57
C ILE A 364 6.65 -6.57 15.12
N VAL A 365 6.65 -5.53 14.27
CA VAL A 365 7.05 -4.19 14.70
C VAL A 365 6.06 -3.59 15.69
N ARG A 366 4.77 -3.93 15.58
CA ARG A 366 3.73 -3.59 16.57
C ARG A 366 4.03 -4.09 17.98
N ARG A 367 4.81 -5.16 18.10
CA ARG A 367 5.09 -5.86 19.35
C ARG A 367 6.54 -5.74 19.80
N SER A 368 7.33 -4.89 19.14
CA SER A 368 8.70 -4.61 19.54
C SER A 368 8.76 -3.53 20.63
N ALA A 369 9.00 -3.93 21.88
CA ALA A 369 9.03 -3.01 23.02
C ALA A 369 9.97 -1.80 22.81
N ALA A 370 11.14 -2.00 22.19
CA ALA A 370 12.08 -0.92 21.91
C ALA A 370 11.54 0.07 20.87
N LEU A 371 10.88 -0.42 19.81
CA LEU A 371 10.29 0.45 18.78
C LEU A 371 9.10 1.23 19.32
N GLN A 372 8.31 0.62 20.21
CA GLN A 372 7.14 1.25 20.85
C GLN A 372 7.51 2.39 21.81
N GLN A 373 8.78 2.51 22.23
CA GLN A 373 9.27 3.62 23.06
C GLN A 373 9.71 4.86 22.24
N THR A 374 9.70 4.77 20.91
CA THR A 374 10.14 5.86 20.05
C THR A 374 9.01 6.84 19.73
N SER A 375 9.35 8.06 19.30
CA SER A 375 8.37 9.03 18.83
C SER A 375 7.57 8.57 17.61
N ALA A 376 8.12 7.66 16.79
CA ALA A 376 7.42 7.09 15.65
C ALA A 376 6.33 6.08 16.03
N ALA A 377 6.25 5.70 17.32
CA ALA A 377 5.17 4.89 17.88
C ALA A 377 4.18 5.70 18.75
N ALA A 378 4.23 7.03 18.69
CA ALA A 378 3.31 7.88 19.44
C ALA A 378 1.84 7.60 19.06
N LEU A 379 0.95 7.82 20.04
CA LEU A 379 -0.50 7.66 19.82
C LEU A 379 -0.98 8.55 18.66
N PRO A 380 -1.88 8.04 17.80
CA PRO A 380 -2.49 8.84 16.74
C PRO A 380 -3.20 10.08 17.28
N ARG A 381 -3.14 11.16 16.50
CA ARG A 381 -3.83 12.43 16.74
C ARG A 381 -4.59 12.81 15.47
N ALA A 382 -5.67 13.57 15.61
CA ALA A 382 -6.36 14.17 14.47
C ALA A 382 -5.61 15.44 14.07
N TRP A 383 -4.65 15.32 13.15
CA TRP A 383 -3.87 16.46 12.67
C TRP A 383 -4.67 17.23 11.62
N MET A 384 -4.79 18.53 11.81
CA MET A 384 -5.54 19.46 10.97
C MET A 384 -4.73 20.75 10.80
N ASN A 385 -4.88 21.46 9.68
CA ASN A 385 -4.30 22.80 9.58
C ASN A 385 -5.10 23.82 10.43
N ALA A 386 -4.51 24.99 10.67
CA ALA A 386 -5.13 26.05 11.45
C ALA A 386 -6.52 26.44 10.94
N ALA A 387 -6.68 26.60 9.62
CA ALA A 387 -7.94 27.03 9.02
C ALA A 387 -9.09 26.03 9.30
N LEU A 388 -8.80 24.73 9.26
CA LEU A 388 -9.78 23.70 9.59
C LEU A 388 -10.09 23.63 11.09
N LEU A 389 -9.09 23.78 11.95
CA LEU A 389 -9.31 23.88 13.40
C LEU A 389 -10.24 25.04 13.75
N ASP A 390 -9.99 26.22 13.16
CA ASP A 390 -10.81 27.42 13.36
C ASP A 390 -12.23 27.22 12.81
N LYS A 391 -12.35 26.65 11.61
CA LYS A 391 -13.65 26.30 10.98
C LYS A 391 -14.49 25.37 11.85
N LEU A 392 -13.85 24.44 12.57
CA LEU A 392 -14.52 23.48 13.45
C LEU A 392 -14.63 23.97 14.91
N GLY A 393 -14.07 25.13 15.26
CA GLY A 393 -14.06 25.65 16.63
C GLY A 393 -13.23 24.80 17.61
N LEU A 394 -12.18 24.11 17.12
CA LEU A 394 -11.38 23.17 17.89
C LEU A 394 -10.04 23.76 18.35
N LYS A 395 -9.57 23.35 19.53
CA LYS A 395 -8.25 23.74 20.08
C LYS A 395 -7.25 22.60 19.99
N VAL A 396 -5.97 22.93 19.81
CA VAL A 396 -4.88 21.95 19.88
C VAL A 396 -4.87 21.27 21.25
N GLY A 397 -4.82 19.94 21.27
CA GLY A 397 -4.85 19.12 22.48
C GLY A 397 -6.26 18.80 22.99
N GLN A 398 -7.31 19.39 22.42
CA GLN A 398 -8.69 19.06 22.77
C GLN A 398 -9.02 17.62 22.36
N ALA A 399 -9.72 16.89 23.23
CA ALA A 399 -10.28 15.59 22.90
C ALA A 399 -11.39 15.76 21.85
N VAL A 400 -11.30 14.99 20.77
CA VAL A 400 -12.24 15.01 19.67
C VAL A 400 -12.68 13.61 19.33
N LYS A 401 -13.90 13.51 18.83
CA LYS A 401 -14.43 12.30 18.22
C LYS A 401 -14.35 12.47 16.70
N VAL A 402 -13.62 11.55 16.06
CA VAL A 402 -13.57 11.43 14.60
C VAL A 402 -14.55 10.33 14.21
N ARG A 403 -15.47 10.62 13.29
CA ARG A 403 -16.40 9.63 12.73
C ARG A 403 -16.14 9.39 11.26
N GLN A 404 -16.32 8.13 10.84
CA GLN A 404 -16.20 7.71 9.45
C GLN A 404 -17.21 6.59 9.17
N GLY A 405 -18.27 6.91 8.43
CA GLY A 405 -19.44 6.03 8.36
C GLY A 405 -20.02 5.78 9.75
N ASP A 406 -20.22 4.51 10.10
CA ASP A 406 -20.68 4.07 11.43
C ASP A 406 -19.53 3.88 12.44
N GLY A 407 -18.29 4.14 12.04
CA GLY A 407 -17.10 3.99 12.89
C GLY A 407 -16.72 5.29 13.59
N GLU A 408 -16.11 5.18 14.77
CA GLU A 408 -15.60 6.33 15.52
C GLU A 408 -14.27 6.04 16.21
N ALA A 409 -13.47 7.10 16.41
CA ALA A 409 -12.26 7.07 17.23
C ALA A 409 -12.17 8.33 18.09
N ALA A 410 -11.79 8.15 19.36
CA ALA A 410 -11.49 9.25 20.27
C ALA A 410 -9.98 9.53 20.26
N VAL A 411 -9.59 10.73 19.82
CA VAL A 411 -8.19 11.17 19.73
C VAL A 411 -8.08 12.64 20.10
N ASN A 412 -6.85 13.14 20.27
CA ASN A 412 -6.65 14.57 20.49
C ASN A 412 -6.45 15.31 19.16
N ALA A 413 -7.05 16.49 19.03
CA ALA A 413 -6.79 17.41 17.93
C ALA A 413 -5.33 17.91 18.00
N ALA A 414 -4.70 18.04 16.83
CA ALA A 414 -3.35 18.56 16.70
C ALA A 414 -3.25 19.45 15.44
N ARG A 415 -2.26 20.36 15.43
CA ARG A 415 -2.05 21.28 14.32
C ARG A 415 -0.92 20.82 13.41
N ASP A 416 -1.19 20.77 12.11
CA ASP A 416 -0.19 20.64 11.07
C ASP A 416 -0.60 21.46 9.83
N ASP A 417 0.04 22.62 9.64
CA ASP A 417 -0.25 23.53 8.52
C ASP A 417 0.32 23.05 7.17
N ARG A 418 1.01 21.90 7.18
CA ARG A 418 1.52 21.21 5.99
C ARG A 418 0.44 20.34 5.32
N LEU A 419 -0.75 20.28 5.91
CA LEU A 419 -1.90 19.57 5.37
C LEU A 419 -2.72 20.47 4.42
N PRO A 420 -3.25 19.91 3.32
CA PRO A 420 -4.25 20.60 2.51
C PRO A 420 -5.46 21.04 3.33
N LEU A 421 -6.21 22.01 2.80
CA LEU A 421 -7.53 22.35 3.34
C LEU A 421 -8.47 21.13 3.34
N ASP A 422 -9.40 21.13 4.29
CA ASP A 422 -10.42 20.08 4.44
C ASP A 422 -9.82 18.65 4.47
N CYS A 423 -8.68 18.50 5.14
CA CYS A 423 -8.04 17.21 5.39
C CYS A 423 -7.75 17.01 6.89
N VAL A 424 -7.99 15.79 7.39
CA VAL A 424 -7.48 15.33 8.69
C VAL A 424 -6.51 14.18 8.45
N ARG A 425 -5.26 14.33 8.88
CA ARG A 425 -4.34 13.20 8.92
C ARG A 425 -4.58 12.41 10.20
N LEU A 426 -4.94 11.14 10.04
CA LEU A 426 -5.21 10.22 11.13
C LEU A 426 -4.85 8.79 10.73
N ALA A 427 -3.85 8.25 11.42
CA ALA A 427 -3.25 6.96 11.15
C ALA A 427 -4.27 5.81 11.08
N ALA A 428 -4.02 4.86 10.17
CA ALA A 428 -4.63 3.53 10.15
C ALA A 428 -3.67 2.49 10.75
N GLY A 429 -4.14 1.25 10.91
CA GLY A 429 -3.32 0.15 11.43
C GLY A 429 -2.91 0.27 12.90
N HIS A 430 -3.55 1.17 13.65
CA HIS A 430 -3.29 1.40 15.07
C HIS A 430 -4.52 1.03 15.92
N PRO A 431 -4.37 0.38 17.10
CA PRO A 431 -5.49 0.02 17.97
C PRO A 431 -6.46 1.16 18.29
N ALA A 432 -5.95 2.37 18.51
CA ALA A 432 -6.77 3.56 18.79
C ALA A 432 -7.63 4.06 17.61
N THR A 433 -7.41 3.58 16.39
CA THR A 433 -8.13 4.01 15.18
C THR A 433 -8.74 2.85 14.40
N ARG A 434 -8.69 1.63 14.95
CA ARG A 434 -9.19 0.39 14.31
C ARG A 434 -10.72 0.35 14.15
N ASP A 435 -11.43 1.16 14.93
CA ASP A 435 -12.90 1.22 14.90
C ASP A 435 -13.43 2.24 13.88
N LEU A 436 -12.53 2.92 13.16
CA LEU A 436 -12.90 3.74 11.99
C LEU A 436 -13.12 2.87 10.75
N GLY A 437 -13.84 3.43 9.79
CA GLY A 437 -14.03 2.84 8.47
C GLY A 437 -12.79 2.92 7.56
N PRO A 438 -12.99 2.91 6.23
CA PRO A 438 -11.92 2.85 5.22
C PRO A 438 -10.79 3.88 5.38
N MET A 439 -9.58 3.56 4.93
CA MET A 439 -8.43 4.49 4.94
C MET A 439 -8.64 5.74 4.08
N SER A 440 -9.58 5.69 3.12
CA SER A 440 -9.96 6.82 2.26
C SER A 440 -11.45 7.10 2.37
N GLY A 441 -11.84 8.38 2.28
CA GLY A 441 -13.24 8.80 2.26
C GLY A 441 -13.53 9.96 3.19
N ASP A 442 -14.81 10.32 3.24
CA ASP A 442 -15.30 11.43 4.05
C ASP A 442 -15.30 11.07 5.54
N ILE A 443 -14.95 12.06 6.35
CA ILE A 443 -14.94 11.97 7.81
C ILE A 443 -15.58 13.20 8.42
N SER A 444 -15.96 13.12 9.68
CA SER A 444 -16.31 14.28 10.49
C SER A 444 -15.50 14.31 11.78
N VAL A 445 -15.30 15.51 12.31
CA VAL A 445 -14.60 15.72 13.58
C VAL A 445 -15.48 16.64 14.42
N GLU A 446 -15.77 16.20 15.64
CA GLU A 446 -16.56 16.97 16.61
C GLU A 446 -15.86 16.97 17.98
N PRO A 447 -16.09 18.00 18.81
CA PRO A 447 -15.69 17.97 20.22
C PRO A 447 -16.25 16.72 20.91
N GLN A 448 -15.45 16.07 21.74
CA GLN A 448 -15.91 14.97 22.58
C GLN A 448 -16.72 15.47 23.78
#